data_AF-A0A3M6WVS7-F1
#
_entry.id   AF-A0A3M6WVS7-F1
#
_cell.length_a   1.000
_cell.length_b   1.000
_cell.length_c   1.000
_cell.angle_alpha   90.00
_cell.angle_beta   90.00
_cell.angle_gamma   90.00
#
_symmetry.space_group_name_H-M   'P 1'
#
loop_
_entity.id
_entity.type
_entity.pdbx_description
1 polymer ?
#
loop_
_entity_poly.entity_id
_entity_poly.type
_entity_poly.pdbx_seq_one_letter_code
_entity_poly.pdbx_strand_id
1 'polypeptide(L)'
;IEVGHGKKAIAIFVPVPLLGGWHRSQQRITRELEKKFSDRHVLIIASRRILPRPKRSNRSHTTLKQKRPRSRTLTAVHDAILTDLVYPVEIVGKRVRTREDGSKILKVVLDEKERGGVDYRLDTYSEVYKRLTGKGVNFEFPQHGDA
;
A
#
# COMPACT_ATOMS: atom_id res chain seq x y z
N ILE A 1 -4.30 10.45 -8.55
CA ILE A 1 -5.37 9.49 -8.17
C ILE A 1 -6.44 10.31 -7.49
N GLU A 2 -7.71 10.18 -7.88
CA GLU A 2 -8.80 10.88 -7.21
C GLU A 2 -9.14 10.15 -5.92
N VAL A 3 -9.24 10.89 -4.81
CA VAL A 3 -9.39 10.36 -3.46
C VAL A 3 -10.63 10.99 -2.84
N GLY A 4 -11.80 10.70 -3.43
CA GLY A 4 -13.09 11.20 -2.96
C GLY A 4 -13.22 12.74 -2.87
N HIS A 5 -14.45 13.25 -2.79
CA HIS A 5 -14.73 14.65 -2.42
C HIS A 5 -13.87 15.73 -3.12
N GLY A 6 -13.50 15.52 -4.38
CA GLY A 6 -12.66 16.46 -5.16
C GLY A 6 -11.16 16.49 -4.83
N LYS A 7 -10.69 15.73 -3.83
CA LYS A 7 -9.27 15.67 -3.45
C LYS A 7 -8.49 14.74 -4.38
N LYS A 8 -7.22 15.07 -4.61
CA LYS A 8 -6.32 14.28 -5.48
C LYS A 8 -5.06 13.89 -4.72
N ALA A 9 -4.62 12.65 -4.87
CA ALA A 9 -3.34 12.17 -4.39
C ALA A 9 -2.34 11.99 -5.53
N ILE A 10 -1.07 12.24 -5.22
CA ILE A 10 0.06 12.04 -6.12
C ILE A 10 0.82 10.80 -5.62
N ALA A 11 0.95 9.79 -6.47
CA ALA A 11 1.76 8.61 -6.19
C ALA A 11 3.05 8.68 -7.02
N ILE A 12 4.19 8.70 -6.34
CA ILE A 12 5.53 8.72 -6.96
C ILE A 12 6.09 7.31 -6.92
N PHE A 13 6.38 6.76 -8.10
CA PHE A 13 6.97 5.43 -8.23
C PHE A 13 8.49 5.50 -8.17
N VAL A 14 9.06 4.82 -7.19
CA VAL A 14 10.51 4.74 -6.96
C VAL A 14 11.02 3.33 -7.28
N PRO A 15 12.18 3.16 -7.92
CA PRO A 15 12.80 1.85 -8.08
C PRO A 15 13.07 1.18 -6.72
N VAL A 16 12.73 -0.12 -6.59
CA VAL A 16 12.89 -0.88 -5.33
C VAL A 16 14.25 -0.71 -4.65
N PRO A 17 15.40 -0.72 -5.37
CA PRO A 17 16.71 -0.58 -4.72
C PRO A 17 16.91 0.77 -4.02
N LEU A 18 16.25 1.83 -4.50
CA LEU A 18 16.41 3.18 -3.98
C LEU A 18 15.49 3.46 -2.79
N LEU A 19 14.42 2.67 -2.61
CA LEU A 19 13.37 2.89 -1.62
C LEU A 19 13.90 3.09 -0.19
N GLY A 20 14.90 2.31 0.24
CA GLY A 20 15.53 2.48 1.56
C GLY A 20 16.19 3.86 1.75
N GLY A 21 16.79 4.41 0.70
CA GLY A 21 17.33 5.78 0.72
C GLY A 21 16.24 6.84 0.76
N TRP A 22 15.15 6.62 0.03
CA TRP A 22 13.99 7.52 0.03
C TRP A 22 13.30 7.57 1.39
N HIS A 23 13.15 6.44 2.08
CA HIS A 23 12.56 6.36 3.42
C HIS A 23 13.27 7.29 4.42
N ARG A 24 14.61 7.32 4.41
CA ARG A 24 15.39 8.17 5.31
C ARG A 24 15.03 9.67 5.21
N SER A 25 14.70 10.14 4.01
CA SER A 25 14.39 11.55 3.74
C SER A 25 12.89 11.79 3.47
N GLN A 26 12.06 10.74 3.60
CA GLN A 26 10.69 10.75 3.10
C GLN A 26 9.84 11.82 3.78
N GLN A 27 9.90 11.96 5.11
CA GLN A 27 9.12 12.96 5.85
C GLN A 27 9.38 14.39 5.36
N ARG A 28 10.66 14.74 5.14
CA ARG A 28 11.06 16.06 4.65
C ARG A 28 10.57 16.29 3.23
N ILE A 29 10.82 15.31 2.34
CA ILE A 29 10.43 15.40 0.93
C ILE A 29 8.91 15.51 0.79
N THR A 30 8.13 14.67 1.49
CA THR A 30 6.67 14.73 1.41
C THR A 30 6.15 16.08 1.89
N ARG A 31 6.70 16.63 2.97
CA ARG A 31 6.27 17.94 3.48
C ARG A 31 6.60 19.09 2.52
N GLU A 32 7.78 19.07 1.90
CA GLU A 32 8.17 20.08 0.91
C GLU A 32 7.32 19.98 -0.38
N LEU A 33 6.99 18.76 -0.81
CA LEU A 33 6.13 18.54 -1.97
C LEU A 33 4.67 18.92 -1.69
N GLU A 34 4.11 18.55 -0.53
CA GLU A 34 2.74 18.92 -0.17
C GLU A 34 2.56 20.44 0.01
N LYS A 35 3.61 21.15 0.46
CA LYS A 35 3.60 22.63 0.46
C LYS A 35 3.49 23.22 -0.94
N LYS A 36 4.13 22.59 -1.94
CA LYS A 36 4.10 23.05 -3.35
C LYS A 36 2.84 22.62 -4.08
N PHE A 37 2.32 21.44 -3.75
CA PHE A 37 1.11 20.87 -4.32
C PHE A 37 -0.02 20.97 -3.29
N SER A 38 -0.61 22.17 -3.19
CA SER A 38 -1.70 22.44 -2.26
C SER A 38 -2.83 21.41 -2.37
N ASP A 39 -3.33 20.98 -1.21
CA ASP A 39 -4.45 20.05 -1.03
C ASP A 39 -4.28 18.67 -1.69
N ARG A 40 -3.04 18.24 -1.94
CA ARG A 40 -2.76 16.90 -2.50
C ARG A 40 -1.82 16.12 -1.61
N HIS A 41 -2.25 14.92 -1.23
CA HIS A 41 -1.40 13.99 -0.51
C HIS A 41 -0.36 13.38 -1.44
N VAL A 42 0.90 13.41 -1.02
CA VAL A 42 2.02 12.84 -1.79
C VAL A 42 2.46 11.54 -1.14
N LEU A 43 2.38 10.45 -1.90
CA LEU A 43 2.74 9.10 -1.47
C LEU A 43 3.91 8.57 -2.32
N ILE A 44 4.86 7.91 -1.69
CA ILE A 44 6.01 7.29 -2.34
C ILE A 44 5.81 5.78 -2.28
N ILE A 45 5.85 5.11 -3.44
CA ILE A 45 5.61 3.67 -3.55
C ILE A 45 6.70 3.07 -4.42
N ALA A 46 7.21 1.89 -4.06
CA ALA A 46 8.12 1.21 -4.95
C ALA A 46 7.42 0.64 -6.20
N SER A 47 8.05 0.83 -7.35
CA SER A 47 7.70 0.16 -8.60
C SER A 47 8.07 -1.32 -8.53
N ARG A 48 7.08 -2.17 -8.24
CA ARG A 48 7.24 -3.64 -8.11
C ARG A 48 6.63 -4.37 -9.30
N ARG A 49 7.36 -5.35 -9.83
CA ARG A 49 6.89 -6.21 -10.93
C ARG A 49 6.27 -7.51 -10.41
N ILE A 50 5.02 -7.76 -10.76
CA ILE A 50 4.35 -9.04 -10.52
C ILE A 50 4.65 -9.97 -11.70
N LEU A 51 5.28 -11.11 -11.44
CA LEU A 51 5.41 -12.17 -12.46
C LEU A 51 4.15 -13.04 -12.47
N PRO A 52 3.70 -13.58 -13.60
CA PRO A 52 2.55 -14.48 -13.63
C PRO A 52 2.85 -15.79 -12.87
N ARG A 53 1.80 -16.45 -12.36
CA ARG A 53 1.93 -17.79 -11.78
C ARG A 53 2.26 -18.78 -12.92
N PRO A 54 3.30 -19.62 -12.79
CA PRO A 54 3.58 -20.64 -13.79
C PRO A 54 2.38 -21.59 -13.88
N LYS A 55 1.91 -21.86 -15.11
CA LYS A 55 0.84 -22.82 -15.36
C LYS A 55 1.45 -24.21 -15.56
N ARG A 56 0.66 -25.26 -15.33
CA ARG A 56 1.11 -26.67 -15.47
C ARG A 56 1.37 -27.09 -16.94
N SER A 57 1.08 -26.22 -17.90
CA SER A 57 1.29 -26.50 -19.33
C SER A 57 2.70 -26.10 -19.78
N ASN A 58 3.43 -27.07 -20.33
CA ASN A 58 4.78 -26.86 -20.90
C ASN A 58 4.79 -25.94 -22.13
N ARG A 59 3.63 -25.69 -22.76
CA ARG A 59 3.48 -24.76 -23.90
C ARG A 59 3.18 -23.33 -23.50
N SER A 60 2.97 -23.03 -22.22
CA SER A 60 2.62 -21.66 -21.85
C SER A 60 3.85 -20.76 -21.84
N HIS A 61 3.77 -19.65 -22.56
CA HIS A 61 4.78 -18.58 -22.60
C HIS A 61 5.03 -17.90 -21.22
N THR A 62 4.29 -18.35 -20.20
CA THR A 62 4.41 -17.95 -18.79
C THR A 62 5.23 -18.94 -17.95
N THR A 63 5.67 -20.06 -18.52
CA THR A 63 6.56 -21.01 -17.88
C THR A 63 8.00 -20.58 -18.17
N LEU A 64 8.57 -19.80 -17.25
CA LEU A 64 9.97 -19.37 -17.34
C LEU A 64 10.92 -20.53 -16.99
N LYS A 65 12.10 -20.57 -17.61
CA LYS A 65 13.17 -21.52 -17.27
C LYS A 65 13.63 -21.39 -15.81
N GLN A 66 13.58 -20.19 -15.25
CA GLN A 66 13.95 -19.90 -13.86
C GLN A 66 12.74 -19.89 -12.93
N LYS A 67 12.92 -20.41 -11.71
CA LYS A 67 11.91 -20.37 -10.65
C LYS A 67 11.50 -18.93 -10.34
N ARG A 68 10.18 -18.68 -10.28
CA ARG A 68 9.61 -17.38 -9.89
C ARG A 68 10.04 -17.02 -8.45
N PRO A 69 10.68 -15.86 -8.24
CA PRO A 69 10.99 -15.38 -6.88
C PRO A 69 9.71 -15.06 -6.08
N ARG A 70 9.71 -15.38 -4.77
CA ARG A 70 8.58 -15.09 -3.87
C ARG A 70 8.26 -13.59 -3.80
N SER A 71 9.27 -12.73 -3.86
CA SER A 71 9.14 -11.27 -3.87
C SER A 71 8.37 -10.72 -5.08
N ARG A 72 8.30 -11.47 -6.18
CA ARG A 72 7.54 -11.11 -7.39
C ARG A 72 6.20 -11.85 -7.50
N THR A 73 5.66 -12.27 -6.36
CA THR A 73 4.31 -12.85 -6.27
C THR A 73 3.26 -11.79 -6.03
N LEU A 74 2.04 -11.99 -6.52
CA LEU A 74 0.94 -11.02 -6.36
C LEU A 74 0.70 -10.70 -4.89
N THR A 75 0.63 -11.73 -4.04
CA THR A 75 0.43 -11.57 -2.59
C THR A 75 1.56 -10.78 -1.95
N ALA A 76 2.82 -11.18 -2.17
CA ALA A 76 3.98 -10.48 -1.60
C ALA A 76 4.09 -9.02 -2.07
N VAL A 77 3.79 -8.75 -3.34
CA VAL A 77 3.81 -7.37 -3.88
C VAL A 77 2.68 -6.54 -3.26
N HIS A 78 1.47 -7.10 -3.10
CA HIS A 78 0.36 -6.40 -2.47
C HIS A 78 0.64 -6.08 -0.99
N ASP A 79 1.29 -7.00 -0.27
CA ASP A 79 1.71 -6.76 1.11
C ASP A 79 2.78 -5.67 1.19
N ALA A 80 3.74 -5.67 0.27
CA ALA A 80 4.80 -4.66 0.22
C ALA A 80 4.30 -3.27 -0.23
N ILE A 81 3.23 -3.21 -1.04
CA ILE A 81 2.58 -1.93 -1.36
C ILE A 81 1.89 -1.36 -0.11
N LEU A 82 1.25 -2.20 0.71
CA LEU A 82 0.65 -1.73 1.97
C LEU A 82 1.68 -1.09 2.89
N THR A 83 2.83 -1.73 3.06
CA THR A 83 3.90 -1.21 3.93
C THR A 83 4.48 0.12 3.43
N ASP A 84 4.63 0.28 2.11
CA ASP A 84 5.13 1.54 1.55
C ASP A 84 4.13 2.69 1.72
N LEU A 85 2.83 2.41 1.56
CA LEU A 85 1.78 3.42 1.65
C LEU A 85 1.73 4.05 3.04
N VAL A 86 1.86 3.25 4.09
CA VAL A 86 1.69 3.71 5.47
C VAL A 86 2.97 4.21 6.12
N TYR A 87 4.11 4.19 5.42
CA TYR A 87 5.36 4.73 5.96
C TYR A 87 5.16 6.20 6.39
N PRO A 88 5.57 6.59 7.62
CA PRO A 88 6.51 5.92 8.54
C PRO A 88 5.89 4.92 9.52
N VAL A 89 4.58 4.73 9.51
CA VAL A 89 3.86 3.93 10.51
C VAL A 89 3.96 2.44 10.19
N GLU A 90 4.16 1.65 11.24
CA GLU A 90 4.18 0.20 11.11
C GLU A 90 2.77 -0.39 11.21
N ILE A 91 2.55 -1.47 10.45
CA ILE A 91 1.30 -2.24 10.51
C ILE A 91 1.41 -3.25 11.64
N VAL A 92 0.61 -3.07 12.67
CA VAL A 92 0.54 -3.97 13.84
C VAL A 92 -0.25 -5.24 13.51
N GLY A 93 -1.31 -5.12 12.70
CA GLY A 93 -2.21 -6.23 12.42
C GLY A 93 -2.83 -6.17 11.04
N LYS A 94 -3.15 -7.35 10.50
CA LYS A 94 -3.90 -7.50 9.25
C LYS A 94 -4.96 -8.57 9.43
N ARG A 95 -6.23 -8.22 9.19
CA ARG A 95 -7.36 -9.16 9.25
C ARG A 95 -8.20 -9.03 8.00
N VAL A 96 -8.56 -10.16 7.38
CA VAL A 96 -9.48 -10.17 6.23
C VAL A 96 -10.87 -10.47 6.76
N ARG A 97 -11.79 -9.51 6.65
CA ARG A 97 -13.22 -9.74 6.90
C ARG A 97 -13.86 -10.19 5.58
N THR A 98 -14.49 -11.35 5.61
CA THR A 98 -15.37 -11.80 4.52
C THR A 98 -16.79 -11.44 4.90
N ARG A 99 -17.52 -10.77 4.01
CA ARG A 99 -18.94 -10.44 4.17
C ARG A 99 -19.80 -11.59 3.63
N GLU A 100 -21.10 -11.56 3.93
CA GLU A 100 -22.08 -12.58 3.51
C GLU A 100 -22.24 -12.64 1.98
N ASP A 101 -22.05 -11.51 1.29
CA ASP A 101 -21.99 -11.40 -0.17
C ASP A 101 -20.72 -12.02 -0.79
N GLY A 102 -19.81 -12.55 0.03
CA GLY A 102 -18.51 -13.09 -0.38
C GLY A 102 -17.44 -12.04 -0.65
N SER A 103 -17.77 -10.74 -0.55
CA SER A 103 -16.79 -9.66 -0.70
C SER A 103 -15.80 -9.67 0.47
N LYS A 104 -14.54 -9.35 0.16
CA LYS A 104 -13.44 -9.35 1.13
C LYS A 104 -12.93 -7.95 1.36
N ILE A 105 -12.86 -7.56 2.63
CA ILE A 105 -12.28 -6.30 3.06
C ILE A 105 -11.09 -6.61 3.95
N LEU A 106 -9.93 -6.12 3.57
CA LEU A 106 -8.74 -6.20 4.40
C LEU A 106 -8.79 -5.04 5.40
N LYS A 107 -8.88 -5.34 6.69
CA LYS A 107 -8.68 -4.36 7.75
C LYS A 107 -7.23 -4.40 8.20
N VAL A 108 -6.59 -3.25 8.20
CA VAL A 108 -5.18 -3.06 8.54
C VAL A 108 -5.10 -2.20 9.78
N VAL A 109 -4.52 -2.73 10.83
CA VAL A 109 -4.33 -2.04 12.10
C VAL A 109 -2.95 -1.37 12.10
N LEU A 110 -2.94 -0.05 12.28
CA LEU A 110 -1.72 0.77 12.36
C LEU A 110 -1.28 0.99 13.80
N ASP A 111 -0.01 1.30 14.04
CA ASP A 111 0.47 1.67 15.37
C ASP A 111 -0.18 2.98 15.86
N GLU A 112 -0.57 3.01 17.12
CA GLU A 112 -1.34 4.11 17.73
C GLU A 112 -0.49 5.36 17.99
N LYS A 113 0.82 5.18 18.18
CA LYS A 113 1.75 6.28 18.50
C LYS A 113 1.74 7.41 17.48
N GLU A 114 1.48 7.08 16.22
CA GLU A 114 1.53 8.01 15.09
C GLU A 114 0.14 8.48 14.63
N ARG A 115 -0.90 8.20 15.42
CA ARG A 115 -2.30 8.51 15.07
C ARG A 115 -2.51 9.96 14.68
N GLY A 116 -1.98 10.90 15.46
CA GLY A 116 -2.16 12.34 15.22
C GLY A 116 -1.61 12.84 13.88
N GLY A 117 -0.61 12.16 13.31
CA GLY A 117 0.04 12.58 12.07
C GLY A 117 -0.51 11.91 10.80
N VAL A 118 -1.32 10.86 10.94
CA VAL A 118 -1.66 9.96 9.83
C VAL A 118 -3.17 9.76 9.64
N ASP A 119 -3.98 10.07 10.65
CA ASP A 119 -5.44 9.88 10.61
C ASP A 119 -6.11 10.58 9.41
N TYR A 120 -5.68 11.81 9.08
CA TYR A 120 -6.24 12.56 7.95
C TYR A 120 -5.89 11.96 6.57
N ARG A 121 -4.96 10.99 6.49
CA ARG A 121 -4.53 10.35 5.24
C ARG A 121 -5.16 8.96 5.02
N LEU A 122 -5.90 8.41 5.97
CA LEU A 122 -6.40 7.02 5.89
C LEU A 122 -7.24 6.75 4.64
N ASP A 123 -8.15 7.66 4.30
CA ASP A 123 -8.98 7.58 3.09
C ASP A 123 -8.13 7.57 1.82
N THR A 124 -7.03 8.31 1.84
CA THR A 124 -6.05 8.37 0.76
C THR A 124 -5.35 7.04 0.56
N TYR A 125 -4.90 6.41 1.64
CA TYR A 125 -4.28 5.09 1.56
C TYR A 125 -5.25 4.04 1.02
N SER A 126 -6.50 4.06 1.47
CA SER A 126 -7.52 3.12 1.02
C SER A 126 -7.76 3.24 -0.48
N GLU A 127 -7.99 4.46 -0.98
CA GLU A 127 -8.32 4.66 -2.40
C GLU A 127 -7.11 4.43 -3.31
N VAL A 128 -5.91 4.84 -2.89
CA VAL A 128 -4.68 4.56 -3.66
C VAL A 128 -4.42 3.06 -3.73
N TYR A 129 -4.56 2.35 -2.61
CA TYR A 129 -4.39 0.89 -2.62
C TYR A 129 -5.43 0.19 -3.50
N LYS A 130 -6.69 0.61 -3.42
CA LYS A 130 -7.78 0.10 -4.26
C LYS A 130 -7.52 0.36 -5.73
N ARG A 131 -7.03 1.54 -6.10
CA ARG A 131 -6.69 1.88 -7.49
C ARG A 131 -5.53 1.04 -8.03
N LEU A 132 -4.52 0.77 -7.22
CA LEU A 132 -3.35 -0.01 -7.64
C LEU A 132 -3.58 -1.52 -7.67
N THR A 133 -4.42 -2.04 -6.76
CA THR A 133 -4.55 -3.48 -6.54
C THR A 133 -5.93 -4.05 -6.83
N GLY A 134 -6.94 -3.20 -6.97
CA GLY A 134 -8.35 -3.60 -7.09
C GLY A 134 -8.98 -4.13 -5.79
N LYS A 135 -8.26 -4.10 -4.65
CA LYS A 135 -8.74 -4.64 -3.38
C LYS A 135 -9.13 -3.52 -2.42
N GLY A 136 -10.28 -3.68 -1.75
CA GLY A 136 -10.72 -2.76 -0.70
C GLY A 136 -9.95 -2.97 0.59
N VAL A 137 -9.46 -1.87 1.18
CA VAL A 137 -8.76 -1.86 2.47
C VAL A 137 -9.42 -0.84 3.39
N ASN A 138 -9.51 -1.16 4.67
CA ASN A 138 -9.85 -0.21 5.70
C ASN A 138 -8.68 -0.11 6.70
N PHE A 139 -8.22 1.09 6.98
CA PHE A 139 -7.17 1.34 7.96
C PHE A 139 -7.81 1.78 9.27
N GLU A 140 -7.36 1.20 10.37
CA GLU A 140 -7.88 1.50 11.71
C GLU A 140 -6.72 1.55 12.70
N PHE A 141 -6.86 2.33 13.77
CA PHE A 141 -5.98 2.27 14.93
C PHE A 141 -6.55 1.28 15.95
N PRO A 142 -5.73 0.61 16.76
CA PRO A 142 -6.23 -0.22 17.83
C PRO A 142 -7.08 0.65 18.76
N GLN A 143 -8.30 0.18 19.07
CA GLN A 143 -9.02 0.71 20.21
C GLN A 143 -8.36 0.04 21.41
N HIS A 144 -7.70 0.81 22.28
CA HIS A 144 -7.33 0.31 23.61
C HIS A 144 -8.60 -0.32 24.19
N GLY A 145 -8.56 -1.64 24.41
CA GLY A 145 -9.70 -2.35 24.96
C GLY A 145 -9.89 -1.90 26.39
N ASP A 146 -10.99 -1.21 26.65
CA ASP A 146 -11.63 -1.25 27.96
C ASP A 146 -11.90 -2.74 28.25
N ALA A 147 -11.06 -3.33 29.09
CA ALA A 147 -11.25 -4.64 29.71
C ALA A 147 -11.22 -4.44 31.22
#